data_AF-A0A1W9LIF4-F1
#
_entry.id   AF-A0A1W9LIF4-F1
#
_cell.length_a   1.000
_cell.length_b   1.000
_cell.length_c   1.000
_cell.angle_alpha   90.00
_cell.angle_beta   90.00
_cell.angle_gamma   90.00
#
_symmetry.space_group_name_H-M   'P 1'
#
loop_
_entity.id
_entity.type
_entity.pdbx_description
1 polymer ?
#
loop_
_entity_poly.entity_id
_entity_poly.type
_entity_poly.pdbx_seq_one_letter_code
_entity_poly.pdbx_strand_id
1 'polypeptide(L)'
;FREYFKKEFNSSIEEKGLTFEKALKAKKVLRNEKLTLAGLLFFGNNPQNIKPAFCVKAVSFFGNSISGKDYRNKPQDLEGTIPDLFDKGIKFIESNLRHIQKKQNFNSIGILEISRDALVEILVNALVHRDYLKNAPIRILIFDSRVEIISPGKLPNSLTVEEAIFGNPVIRNPQLVKFSFHTMPFSGIGTGLTRALEEQPNIELINDVEGEQFVVKIPRPETNT
;
A
#
# COMPACT_ATOMS: atom_id res chain seq x y z
N PHE A 1 -6.37 14.17 -11.26
CA PHE A 1 -6.94 13.50 -12.46
C PHE A 1 -6.26 13.90 -13.78
N ARG A 2 -6.07 15.20 -14.09
CA ARG A 2 -5.44 15.62 -15.37
C ARG A 2 -4.07 14.97 -15.62
N GLU A 3 -3.20 14.96 -14.61
CA GLU A 3 -1.89 14.28 -14.67
C GLU A 3 -2.01 12.78 -14.95
N TYR A 4 -2.94 12.10 -14.27
CA TYR A 4 -3.23 10.68 -14.53
C TYR A 4 -3.66 10.45 -15.99
N PHE A 5 -4.58 11.27 -16.50
CA PHE A 5 -5.05 11.16 -17.88
C PHE A 5 -3.89 11.36 -18.88
N LYS A 6 -3.05 12.37 -18.64
CA LYS A 6 -1.87 12.64 -19.47
C LYS A 6 -0.89 11.47 -19.46
N LYS A 7 -0.62 10.87 -18.30
CA LYS A 7 0.26 9.69 -18.18
C LYS A 7 -0.30 8.46 -18.89
N GLU A 8 -1.60 8.21 -18.81
CA GLU A 8 -2.22 7.04 -19.44
C GLU A 8 -2.30 7.17 -20.96
N PHE A 9 -2.66 8.35 -21.48
CA PHE A 9 -2.90 8.54 -22.92
C PHE A 9 -1.76 9.22 -23.67
N ASN A 10 -0.69 9.60 -22.97
CA ASN A 10 0.40 10.44 -23.47
C ASN A 10 -0.10 11.73 -24.17
N SER A 11 -1.21 12.28 -23.68
CA SER A 11 -1.91 13.42 -24.29
C SER A 11 -2.88 14.05 -23.29
N SER A 12 -3.11 15.36 -23.38
CA SER A 12 -4.06 16.07 -22.53
C SER A 12 -5.53 15.72 -22.88
N ILE A 13 -6.44 16.09 -22.00
CA ILE A 13 -7.89 15.89 -22.20
C ILE A 13 -8.37 16.72 -23.40
N GLU A 14 -7.85 17.95 -23.50
CA GLU A 14 -8.17 18.92 -24.53
C GLU A 14 -7.65 18.49 -25.90
N GLU A 15 -6.42 17.97 -25.98
CA GLU A 15 -5.85 17.40 -27.22
C GLU A 15 -6.66 16.22 -27.77
N LYS A 16 -7.33 15.46 -26.89
CA LYS A 16 -8.25 14.38 -27.27
C LYS A 16 -9.65 14.88 -27.64
N GLY A 17 -9.89 16.20 -27.65
CA GLY A 17 -11.19 16.79 -27.95
C GLY A 17 -12.28 16.46 -26.91
N LEU A 18 -11.89 16.12 -25.68
CA LEU A 18 -12.81 15.77 -24.61
C LEU A 18 -13.04 16.95 -23.67
N THR A 19 -14.22 17.02 -23.08
CA THR A 19 -14.43 17.86 -21.89
C THR A 19 -13.89 17.13 -20.66
N PHE A 20 -13.57 17.90 -19.60
CA PHE A 20 -13.10 17.32 -18.33
C PHE A 20 -14.09 16.28 -17.77
N GLU A 21 -15.38 16.58 -17.81
CA GLU A 21 -16.43 15.67 -17.35
C GLU A 21 -16.52 14.40 -18.20
N LYS A 22 -16.44 14.52 -19.54
CA LYS A 22 -16.42 13.35 -20.44
C LYS A 22 -15.22 12.46 -20.15
N ALA A 23 -14.05 13.03 -19.87
CA ALA A 23 -12.88 12.27 -19.46
C ALA A 23 -13.09 11.56 -18.12
N LEU A 24 -13.64 12.23 -17.11
CA LEU A 24 -13.97 11.61 -15.81
C LEU A 24 -14.94 10.43 -15.95
N LYS A 25 -16.00 10.58 -16.78
CA LYS A 25 -16.97 9.51 -17.07
C LYS A 25 -16.31 8.35 -17.82
N ALA A 26 -15.50 8.64 -18.84
CA ALA A 26 -14.77 7.63 -19.62
C ALA A 26 -13.81 6.79 -18.74
N LYS A 27 -13.25 7.40 -17.69
CA LYS A 27 -12.38 6.72 -16.72
C LYS A 27 -13.11 6.17 -15.51
N LYS A 28 -14.45 6.19 -15.48
CA LYS A 28 -15.28 5.74 -14.35
C LYS A 28 -14.90 6.41 -13.02
N VAL A 29 -14.32 7.60 -13.08
CA VAL A 29 -14.12 8.47 -11.90
C VAL A 29 -15.45 9.07 -11.49
N LEU A 30 -16.29 9.39 -12.47
CA LEU A 30 -17.65 9.90 -12.30
C LEU A 30 -18.67 8.90 -12.88
N ARG A 31 -19.76 8.63 -12.16
CA ARG A 31 -20.92 7.85 -12.63
C ARG A 31 -22.20 8.51 -12.13
N ASN A 32 -23.15 8.75 -13.03
CA ASN A 32 -24.41 9.44 -12.72
C ASN A 32 -24.17 10.75 -11.94
N GLU A 33 -23.19 11.54 -12.40
CA GLU A 33 -22.79 12.84 -11.82
C GLU A 33 -22.27 12.77 -10.37
N LYS A 34 -22.05 11.56 -9.85
CA LYS A 34 -21.44 11.33 -8.54
C LYS A 34 -20.06 10.71 -8.69
N LEU A 35 -19.14 11.10 -7.81
CA LEU A 35 -17.83 10.44 -7.73
C LEU A 35 -18.03 8.96 -7.38
N THR A 36 -17.32 8.09 -8.10
CA THR A 36 -17.20 6.70 -7.68
C THR A 36 -16.26 6.62 -6.49
N LEU A 37 -16.34 5.54 -5.71
CA LEU A 37 -15.42 5.34 -4.58
C LEU A 37 -13.95 5.33 -5.07
N ALA A 38 -13.67 4.66 -6.19
CA ALA A 38 -12.34 4.68 -6.78
C ALA A 38 -11.90 6.09 -7.21
N GLY A 39 -12.82 6.86 -7.80
CA GLY A 39 -12.57 8.25 -8.16
C GLY A 39 -12.25 9.13 -6.95
N LEU A 40 -13.03 8.98 -5.88
CA LEU A 40 -12.79 9.65 -4.60
C LEU A 40 -11.41 9.27 -4.03
N LEU A 41 -11.07 7.99 -3.99
CA LEU A 41 -9.85 7.51 -3.34
C LEU A 41 -8.57 7.82 -4.12
N PHE A 42 -8.61 8.02 -5.44
CA PHE A 42 -7.42 8.37 -6.21
C PHE A 42 -7.31 9.85 -6.57
N PHE A 43 -8.43 10.56 -6.63
CA PHE A 43 -8.47 11.92 -7.18
C PHE A 43 -9.30 12.91 -6.37
N GLY A 44 -9.97 12.45 -5.31
CA GLY A 44 -10.76 13.32 -4.45
C GLY A 44 -9.89 14.11 -3.47
N ASN A 45 -10.42 15.24 -3.03
CA ASN A 45 -9.81 16.02 -1.97
C ASN A 45 -10.25 15.46 -0.61
N ASN A 46 -9.29 15.13 0.26
CA ASN A 46 -9.52 14.59 1.61
C ASN A 46 -10.59 13.47 1.64
N PRO A 47 -10.33 12.31 1.01
CA PRO A 47 -11.30 11.19 0.93
C PRO A 47 -11.90 10.79 2.29
N GLN A 48 -11.13 10.99 3.36
CA GLN A 48 -11.48 10.62 4.73
C GLN A 48 -12.65 11.46 5.28
N ASN A 49 -12.96 12.63 4.72
CA ASN A 49 -14.19 13.37 5.07
C ASN A 49 -15.46 12.58 4.74
N ILE A 50 -15.41 11.70 3.73
CA ILE A 50 -16.52 10.83 3.32
C ILE A 50 -16.32 9.40 3.83
N LYS A 51 -15.06 8.95 3.91
CA LYS A 51 -14.67 7.61 4.36
C LYS A 51 -13.58 7.68 5.44
N PRO A 52 -13.91 8.04 6.69
CA PRO A 52 -12.92 8.27 7.75
C PRO A 52 -12.01 7.07 8.02
N ALA A 53 -12.54 5.86 7.89
CA ALA A 53 -11.79 4.64 8.13
C ALA A 53 -10.84 4.23 7.00
N PHE A 54 -10.85 4.92 5.84
CA PHE A 54 -10.03 4.57 4.68
C PHE A 54 -8.70 5.33 4.74
N CYS A 55 -8.00 5.15 5.86
CA CYS A 55 -6.71 5.75 6.19
C CYS A 55 -5.68 4.66 6.52
N VAL A 56 -4.45 5.06 6.80
CA VAL A 56 -3.41 4.18 7.34
C VAL A 56 -3.08 4.61 8.77
N LYS A 57 -3.19 3.70 9.73
CA LYS A 57 -2.73 3.90 11.11
C LYS A 57 -1.32 3.36 11.25
N ALA A 58 -0.41 4.19 11.73
CA ALA A 58 1.01 3.89 11.77
C ALA A 58 1.57 4.03 13.18
N VAL A 59 2.29 3.02 13.67
CA VAL A 59 2.92 3.05 14.99
C VAL A 59 4.27 2.32 14.95
N SER A 60 5.30 2.94 15.52
CA SER A 60 6.58 2.32 15.83
C SER A 60 6.68 2.15 17.34
N PHE A 61 6.62 0.90 17.82
CA PHE A 61 6.59 0.54 19.23
C PHE A 61 7.99 0.43 19.83
N PHE A 62 8.15 0.52 21.15
CA PHE A 62 9.30 -0.11 21.80
C PHE A 62 9.02 -1.59 22.06
N GLY A 63 9.99 -2.47 21.82
CA GLY A 63 9.80 -3.90 22.01
C GLY A 63 8.91 -4.54 20.95
N ASN A 64 8.33 -5.69 21.32
CA ASN A 64 7.59 -6.57 20.41
C ASN A 64 6.12 -6.78 20.78
N SER A 65 5.64 -6.11 21.83
CA SER A 65 4.26 -6.21 22.31
C SER A 65 3.35 -5.17 21.66
N ILE A 66 2.24 -5.62 21.09
CA ILE A 66 1.19 -4.73 20.57
C ILE A 66 0.45 -3.97 21.69
N SER A 67 0.44 -4.52 22.91
CA SER A 67 -0.13 -3.88 24.10
C SER A 67 0.88 -3.02 24.86
N GLY A 68 2.06 -2.79 24.28
CA GLY A 68 3.05 -1.87 24.81
C GLY A 68 2.44 -0.48 25.04
N LYS A 69 2.75 0.13 26.18
CA LYS A 69 2.25 1.46 26.53
C LYS A 69 3.08 2.58 25.87
N ASP A 70 4.31 2.25 25.46
CA ASP A 70 5.28 3.20 24.91
C ASP A 70 5.48 3.00 23.40
N TYR A 71 5.73 4.09 22.70
CA TYR A 71 6.02 4.11 21.26
C TYR A 71 7.20 5.05 20.96
N ARG A 72 7.97 4.69 19.93
CA ARG A 72 9.01 5.55 19.33
C ARG A 72 8.41 6.64 18.47
N ASN A 73 7.40 6.29 17.67
CA ASN A 73 6.77 7.21 16.73
C ASN A 73 5.32 6.79 16.49
N LYS A 74 4.39 7.74 16.62
CA LYS A 74 2.96 7.55 16.38
C LYS A 74 2.39 8.85 15.80
N PRO A 75 2.42 9.03 14.47
CA PRO A 75 1.81 10.20 13.85
C PRO A 75 0.28 10.17 14.01
N GLN A 76 -0.36 11.28 13.65
CA GLN A 76 -1.79 11.24 13.32
C GLN A 76 -2.05 10.24 12.19
N ASP A 77 -3.29 9.78 12.07
CA ASP A 77 -3.70 8.87 11.00
C ASP A 77 -3.25 9.44 9.64
N LEU A 78 -2.63 8.59 8.82
CA LEU A 78 -2.19 9.01 7.48
C LEU A 78 -3.44 9.06 6.60
N GLU A 79 -3.73 10.26 6.10
CA GLU A 79 -4.91 10.55 5.26
C GLU A 79 -4.50 11.04 3.86
N GLY A 80 -5.47 11.13 2.96
CA GLY A 80 -5.29 11.53 1.57
C GLY A 80 -5.78 10.47 0.58
N THR A 81 -5.43 10.66 -0.69
CA THR A 81 -5.68 9.68 -1.76
C THR A 81 -4.80 8.44 -1.57
N ILE A 82 -5.11 7.34 -2.25
CA ILE A 82 -4.30 6.12 -2.22
C ILE A 82 -2.83 6.39 -2.57
N PRO A 83 -2.49 7.19 -3.61
CA PRO A 83 -1.12 7.63 -3.83
C PRO A 83 -0.50 8.40 -2.65
N ASP A 84 -1.25 9.31 -2.01
CA ASP A 84 -0.75 10.02 -0.82
C ASP A 84 -0.49 9.06 0.34
N LEU A 85 -1.38 8.08 0.56
CA LEU A 85 -1.24 7.05 1.59
C LEU A 85 -0.03 6.15 1.33
N PHE A 86 0.23 5.83 0.06
CA PHE A 86 1.43 5.09 -0.34
C PHE A 86 2.69 5.89 0.00
N ASP A 87 2.81 7.14 -0.46
CA ASP A 87 4.00 7.97 -0.24
C ASP A 87 4.24 8.21 1.26
N LYS A 88 3.19 8.55 2.00
CA LYS A 88 3.26 8.75 3.46
C LYS A 88 3.61 7.47 4.20
N GLY A 89 3.05 6.34 3.77
CA GLY A 89 3.31 5.03 4.37
C GLY A 89 4.76 4.58 4.18
N ILE A 90 5.29 4.66 2.95
CA ILE A 90 6.70 4.37 2.67
C ILE A 90 7.61 5.28 3.50
N LYS A 91 7.36 6.60 3.49
CA LYS A 91 8.15 7.55 4.27
C LYS A 91 8.11 7.24 5.78
N PHE A 92 6.96 6.85 6.31
CA PHE A 92 6.85 6.43 7.71
C PHE A 92 7.69 5.18 7.98
N ILE A 93 7.63 4.17 7.12
CA ILE A 93 8.41 2.94 7.30
C ILE A 93 9.92 3.27 7.24
N GLU A 94 10.39 3.94 6.19
CA GLU A 94 11.80 4.26 5.99
C GLU A 94 12.39 5.09 7.13
N SER A 95 11.63 6.06 7.67
CA SER A 95 12.08 6.89 8.80
C SER A 95 12.14 6.15 10.15
N ASN A 96 11.54 4.97 10.24
CA ASN A 96 11.53 4.14 11.46
C ASN A 96 12.38 2.86 11.31
N LEU A 97 12.96 2.62 10.14
CA LEU A 97 13.89 1.52 9.89
C LEU A 97 15.34 2.00 9.95
N ARG A 98 16.23 1.08 10.31
CA ARG A 98 17.67 1.34 10.36
C ARG A 98 18.27 1.26 8.97
N HIS A 99 19.33 2.03 8.76
CA HIS A 99 20.26 1.84 7.66
C HIS A 99 21.44 0.99 8.17
N ILE A 100 21.74 -0.10 7.47
CA ILE A 100 22.80 -1.05 7.76
C ILE A 100 23.85 -1.00 6.65
N GLN A 101 25.12 -1.20 7.01
CA GLN A 101 26.21 -1.01 6.05
C GLN A 101 26.27 -2.09 4.95
N LYS A 102 25.84 -3.33 5.22
CA LYS A 102 25.96 -4.51 4.31
C LYS A 102 27.27 -4.54 3.48
N LYS A 103 28.43 -4.47 4.14
CA LYS A 103 29.77 -4.51 3.49
C LYS A 103 30.04 -3.37 2.48
N GLN A 104 29.24 -2.31 2.48
CA GLN A 104 29.56 -1.08 1.74
C GLN A 104 30.76 -0.36 2.39
N ASN A 105 31.37 0.56 1.65
CA ASN A 105 32.46 1.38 2.16
C ASN A 105 32.04 2.22 3.40
N PHE A 106 33.02 2.71 4.16
CA PHE A 106 32.78 3.50 5.38
C PHE A 106 31.98 4.79 5.11
N ASN A 107 32.12 5.36 3.91
CA ASN A 107 31.44 6.59 3.52
C ASN A 107 30.02 6.37 2.97
N SER A 108 29.49 5.14 3.00
CA SER A 108 28.13 4.87 2.56
C SER A 108 27.12 5.34 3.61
N ILE A 109 25.99 5.86 3.13
CA ILE A 109 24.80 6.16 3.94
C ILE A 109 24.11 4.89 4.48
N GLY A 110 24.60 3.69 4.10
CA GLY A 110 23.99 2.41 4.40
C GLY A 110 22.76 2.13 3.53
N ILE A 111 22.21 0.92 3.67
CA ILE A 111 20.96 0.52 3.01
C ILE A 111 19.94 0.10 4.06
N LEU A 112 18.65 0.22 3.75
CA LEU A 112 17.61 -0.17 4.69
C LEU A 112 17.76 -1.63 5.15
N GLU A 113 17.44 -1.88 6.43
CA GLU A 113 17.50 -3.21 7.04
C GLU A 113 16.47 -4.19 6.45
N ILE A 114 15.45 -3.69 5.74
CA ILE A 114 14.47 -4.44 4.96
C ILE A 114 14.53 -3.90 3.52
N SER A 115 14.39 -4.78 2.51
CA SER A 115 14.36 -4.34 1.11
C SER A 115 13.24 -3.32 0.86
N ARG A 116 13.61 -2.17 0.30
CA ARG A 116 12.69 -1.11 -0.07
C ARG A 116 11.69 -1.59 -1.13
N ASP A 117 12.14 -2.39 -2.07
CA ASP A 117 11.30 -2.89 -3.17
C ASP A 117 10.23 -3.85 -2.64
N ALA A 118 10.59 -4.70 -1.67
CA ALA A 118 9.62 -5.53 -0.96
C ALA A 118 8.58 -4.68 -0.20
N LEU A 119 9.01 -3.63 0.51
CA LEU A 119 8.09 -2.71 1.22
C LEU A 119 7.12 -2.01 0.27
N VAL A 120 7.62 -1.56 -0.89
CA VAL A 120 6.80 -0.94 -1.94
C VAL A 120 5.74 -1.91 -2.44
N GLU A 121 6.12 -3.12 -2.84
CA GLU A 121 5.19 -4.12 -3.35
C GLU A 121 4.14 -4.52 -2.30
N ILE A 122 4.54 -4.71 -1.04
CA ILE A 122 3.62 -5.08 0.05
C ILE A 122 2.63 -3.94 0.32
N LEU A 123 3.08 -2.69 0.42
CA LEU A 123 2.20 -1.57 0.74
C LEU A 123 1.24 -1.25 -0.41
N VAL A 124 1.72 -1.30 -1.66
CA VAL A 124 0.85 -1.13 -2.83
C VAL A 124 -0.21 -2.23 -2.85
N ASN A 125 0.16 -3.49 -2.61
CA ASN A 125 -0.82 -4.58 -2.54
C ASN A 125 -1.84 -4.36 -1.41
N ALA A 126 -1.37 -3.95 -0.23
CA ALA A 126 -2.23 -3.66 0.91
C ALA A 126 -3.26 -2.56 0.59
N LEU A 127 -2.88 -1.52 -0.16
CA LEU A 127 -3.77 -0.42 -0.57
C LEU A 127 -4.73 -0.83 -1.70
N VAL A 128 -4.20 -1.44 -2.77
CA VAL A 128 -4.97 -1.72 -3.99
C VAL A 128 -5.94 -2.90 -3.81
N HIS A 129 -5.53 -3.92 -3.06
CA HIS A 129 -6.32 -5.14 -2.85
C HIS A 129 -7.13 -5.14 -1.56
N ARG A 130 -7.06 -4.07 -0.75
CA ARG A 130 -7.90 -3.88 0.45
C ARG A 130 -9.37 -4.17 0.16
N ASP A 131 -10.06 -4.78 1.12
CA ASP A 131 -11.52 -4.86 1.11
C ASP A 131 -12.15 -3.50 1.47
N TYR A 132 -12.56 -2.77 0.43
CA TYR A 132 -13.22 -1.47 0.55
C TYR A 132 -14.70 -1.52 0.96
N LEU A 133 -15.24 -2.70 1.24
CA LEU A 133 -16.54 -2.85 1.90
C LEU A 133 -16.42 -2.72 3.43
N LYS A 134 -15.22 -2.96 3.99
CA LYS A 134 -14.96 -2.85 5.44
C LYS A 134 -14.55 -1.43 5.83
N ASN A 135 -15.13 -0.93 6.92
CA ASN A 135 -14.76 0.36 7.52
C ASN A 135 -13.63 0.20 8.56
N ALA A 136 -12.45 -0.23 8.11
CA ALA A 136 -11.27 -0.42 8.96
C ALA A 136 -9.99 0.14 8.32
N PRO A 137 -9.06 0.73 9.06
CA PRO A 137 -7.83 1.24 8.47
C PRO A 137 -6.87 0.11 8.08
N ILE A 138 -5.95 0.39 7.16
CA ILE A 138 -4.70 -0.38 7.07
C ILE A 138 -3.85 -0.02 8.28
N ARG A 139 -3.12 -0.98 8.83
CA ARG A 139 -2.19 -0.74 9.93
C ARG A 139 -0.76 -1.02 9.50
N ILE A 140 0.16 -0.12 9.83
CA ILE A 140 1.60 -0.30 9.72
C ILE A 140 2.15 -0.29 11.15
N LEU A 141 2.61 -1.44 11.63
CA LEU A 141 3.11 -1.61 12.99
C LEU A 141 4.59 -2.00 12.93
N ILE A 142 5.47 -1.20 13.52
CA ILE A 142 6.92 -1.45 13.52
C ILE A 142 7.35 -1.80 14.94
N PHE A 143 7.80 -3.04 15.12
CA PHE A 143 8.33 -3.60 16.36
C PHE A 143 9.84 -3.76 16.25
N ASP A 144 10.52 -4.06 17.36
CA ASP A 144 11.97 -4.30 17.35
C ASP A 144 12.36 -5.47 16.44
N SER A 145 11.57 -6.55 16.44
CA SER A 145 11.85 -7.76 15.68
C SER A 145 11.22 -7.81 14.30
N ARG A 146 10.26 -6.94 13.97
CA ARG A 146 9.50 -7.04 12.71
C ARG A 146 8.72 -5.78 12.34
N VAL A 147 8.38 -5.67 11.07
CA VAL A 147 7.33 -4.78 10.54
C VAL A 147 6.09 -5.61 10.24
N GLU A 148 4.90 -5.15 10.59
CA GLU A 148 3.63 -5.73 10.20
C GLU A 148 2.82 -4.73 9.36
N ILE A 149 2.37 -5.16 8.18
CA ILE A 149 1.42 -4.42 7.34
C ILE A 149 0.13 -5.23 7.28
N ILE A 150 -0.94 -4.67 7.86
CA ILE A 150 -2.21 -5.36 8.03
C ILE A 150 -3.27 -4.67 7.18
N SER A 151 -3.81 -5.38 6.19
CA SER A 151 -4.87 -4.88 5.31
C SER A 151 -6.23 -5.51 5.66
N PRO A 152 -7.31 -4.73 5.69
CA PRO A 152 -8.67 -5.25 5.83
C PRO A 152 -9.06 -6.19 4.69
N GLY A 153 -9.68 -7.32 5.06
CA GLY A 153 -10.14 -8.36 4.14
C GLY A 153 -9.16 -9.52 4.03
N LYS A 154 -9.70 -10.74 4.09
CA LYS A 154 -9.01 -11.98 3.72
C LYS A 154 -8.81 -12.10 2.20
N LEU A 155 -8.05 -13.07 1.72
CA LEU A 155 -7.96 -13.37 0.29
C LEU A 155 -9.35 -13.74 -0.29
N PRO A 156 -9.70 -13.26 -1.50
CA PRO A 156 -11.00 -13.52 -2.12
C PRO A 156 -11.11 -14.96 -2.66
N ASN A 157 -12.34 -15.45 -2.84
CA ASN A 157 -12.67 -16.65 -3.63
C ASN A 157 -11.89 -17.93 -3.25
N SER A 158 -11.63 -18.14 -1.95
CA SER A 158 -10.86 -19.29 -1.44
C SER A 158 -9.40 -19.36 -1.91
N LEU A 159 -8.87 -18.28 -2.48
CA LEU A 159 -7.47 -18.17 -2.91
C LEU A 159 -6.54 -18.41 -1.70
N THR A 160 -5.56 -19.30 -1.87
CA THR A 160 -4.53 -19.52 -0.84
C THR A 160 -3.39 -18.51 -0.96
N VAL A 161 -2.55 -18.44 0.07
CA VAL A 161 -1.36 -17.59 0.05
C VAL A 161 -0.40 -18.03 -1.05
N GLU A 162 -0.22 -19.35 -1.22
CA GLU A 162 0.63 -19.93 -2.26
C GLU A 162 0.14 -19.54 -3.65
N GLU A 163 -1.16 -19.68 -3.93
CA GLU A 163 -1.75 -19.29 -5.21
C GLU A 163 -1.64 -17.78 -5.49
N ALA A 164 -1.73 -16.95 -4.44
CA ALA A 164 -1.50 -15.52 -4.55
C ALA A 164 -0.04 -15.18 -4.90
N ILE A 165 0.93 -15.96 -4.42
CA ILE A 165 2.36 -15.81 -4.77
C ILE A 165 2.63 -16.26 -6.21
N PHE A 166 2.01 -17.35 -6.66
CA PHE A 166 2.22 -17.91 -8.01
C PHE A 166 1.36 -17.25 -9.09
N GLY A 167 0.78 -16.08 -8.79
CA GLY A 167 0.29 -15.15 -9.79
C GLY A 167 -1.13 -15.41 -10.29
N ASN A 168 -2.00 -16.07 -9.51
CA ASN A 168 -3.44 -16.08 -9.82
C ASN A 168 -4.06 -14.71 -9.43
N PRO A 169 -4.24 -13.76 -10.36
CA PRO A 169 -4.54 -12.39 -10.00
C PRO A 169 -6.05 -12.24 -9.83
N VAL A 170 -6.56 -12.54 -8.62
CA VAL A 170 -7.95 -12.24 -8.29
C VAL A 170 -8.09 -10.74 -7.98
N ILE A 171 -8.52 -9.98 -8.99
CA ILE A 171 -8.67 -8.54 -8.87
C ILE A 171 -9.99 -8.19 -8.16
N ARG A 172 -9.90 -7.86 -6.87
CA ARG A 172 -11.04 -7.34 -6.09
C ARG A 172 -11.49 -5.96 -6.53
N ASN A 173 -10.55 -5.08 -6.86
CA ASN A 173 -10.80 -3.66 -7.12
C ASN A 173 -10.31 -3.23 -8.53
N PRO A 174 -11.00 -3.61 -9.62
CA PRO A 174 -10.50 -3.39 -10.98
C PRO A 174 -10.19 -1.93 -11.32
N GLN A 175 -10.96 -0.98 -10.80
CA GLN A 175 -10.70 0.45 -11.04
C GLN A 175 -9.50 0.97 -10.27
N LEU A 176 -9.27 0.50 -9.03
CA LEU A 176 -8.09 0.90 -8.25
C LEU A 176 -6.81 0.35 -8.91
N VAL A 177 -6.82 -0.92 -9.32
CA VAL A 177 -5.74 -1.54 -10.09
C VAL A 177 -5.44 -0.71 -11.34
N LYS A 178 -6.48 -0.35 -12.11
CA LYS A 178 -6.32 0.47 -13.32
C LYS A 178 -5.66 1.83 -13.04
N PHE A 179 -6.09 2.54 -12.00
CA PHE A 179 -5.51 3.85 -11.67
C PHE A 179 -4.07 3.72 -11.16
N SER A 180 -3.75 2.62 -10.49
CA SER A 180 -2.44 2.38 -9.88
C SER A 180 -1.30 2.35 -10.91
N PHE A 181 -1.52 1.76 -12.10
CA PHE A 181 -0.49 1.67 -13.16
C PHE A 181 0.15 3.01 -13.54
N HIS A 182 -0.58 4.12 -13.41
CA HIS A 182 -0.11 5.45 -13.83
C HIS A 182 0.04 6.44 -12.67
N THR A 183 -0.16 5.98 -11.42
CA THR A 183 -0.08 6.84 -10.24
C THR A 183 0.87 6.32 -9.16
N MET A 184 1.19 5.03 -9.16
CA MET A 184 2.04 4.36 -8.17
C MET A 184 3.00 3.39 -8.87
N PRO A 185 4.08 2.95 -8.20
CA PRO A 185 4.97 1.89 -8.73
C PRO A 185 4.27 0.53 -8.69
N PHE A 186 3.32 0.31 -9.60
CA PHE A 186 2.49 -0.88 -9.67
C PHE A 186 2.49 -1.46 -11.09
N SER A 187 2.82 -2.75 -11.22
CA SER A 187 2.94 -3.43 -12.51
C SER A 187 1.71 -4.24 -12.91
N GLY A 188 0.84 -4.64 -11.97
CA GLY A 188 -0.40 -5.39 -12.25
C GLY A 188 -0.26 -6.76 -12.91
N ILE A 189 0.96 -7.30 -13.07
CA ILE A 189 1.24 -8.58 -13.73
C ILE A 189 0.97 -9.78 -12.80
N GLY A 190 0.70 -9.53 -11.50
CA GLY A 190 0.48 -10.58 -10.50
C GLY A 190 1.75 -11.13 -9.86
N THR A 191 2.93 -10.56 -10.18
CA THR A 191 4.23 -10.99 -9.65
C THR A 191 4.73 -10.16 -8.46
N GLY A 192 3.90 -9.25 -7.92
CA GLY A 192 4.32 -8.33 -6.87
C GLY A 192 4.76 -9.02 -5.58
N LEU A 193 3.99 -10.03 -5.14
CA LEU A 193 4.33 -10.82 -3.95
C LEU A 193 5.56 -11.71 -4.20
N THR A 194 5.70 -12.28 -5.40
CA THR A 194 6.88 -13.05 -5.80
C THR A 194 8.15 -12.20 -5.70
N ARG A 195 8.13 -11.00 -6.30
CA ARG A 195 9.27 -10.07 -6.26
C ARG A 195 9.59 -9.61 -4.84
N ALA A 196 8.56 -9.36 -4.02
CA ALA A 196 8.78 -9.02 -2.62
C ALA A 196 9.50 -10.15 -1.85
N LEU A 197 9.14 -11.41 -2.10
CA LEU A 197 9.78 -12.58 -1.49
C LEU A 197 11.18 -12.84 -2.04
N GLU A 198 11.43 -12.58 -3.33
CA GLU A 198 12.79 -12.66 -3.90
C GLU A 198 13.73 -11.65 -3.23
N GLU A 199 13.23 -10.42 -3.02
CA GLU A 199 13.98 -9.33 -2.38
C GLU A 199 14.11 -9.48 -0.86
N GLN A 200 13.12 -10.08 -0.21
CA GLN A 200 13.06 -10.30 1.22
C GLN A 200 12.46 -11.69 1.54
N PRO A 201 13.29 -12.77 1.51
CA PRO A 201 12.80 -14.15 1.56
C PRO A 201 12.12 -14.59 2.86
N ASN A 202 12.31 -13.83 3.94
CA ASN A 202 11.75 -14.14 5.25
C ASN A 202 10.41 -13.46 5.54
N ILE A 203 9.74 -12.89 4.53
CA ILE A 203 8.37 -12.36 4.69
C ILE A 203 7.42 -13.50 5.02
N GLU A 204 6.60 -13.31 6.06
CA GLU A 204 5.46 -14.17 6.37
C GLU A 204 4.18 -13.52 5.84
N LEU A 205 3.43 -14.25 5.02
CA LEU A 205 2.13 -13.86 4.50
C LEU A 205 1.04 -14.66 5.20
N ILE A 206 0.12 -13.99 5.89
CA ILE A 206 -0.90 -14.61 6.74
C ILE A 206 -2.28 -14.16 6.27
N ASN A 207 -3.07 -15.10 5.76
CA ASN A 207 -4.47 -14.90 5.45
C ASN A 207 -5.34 -15.25 6.68
N ASP A 208 -5.58 -14.28 7.55
CA ASP A 208 -6.41 -14.47 8.75
C ASP A 208 -7.90 -14.41 8.35
N VAL A 209 -8.46 -15.60 8.12
CA VAL A 209 -9.84 -15.79 7.67
C VAL A 209 -10.85 -15.39 8.75
N GLU A 210 -10.53 -15.62 10.03
CA GLU A 210 -11.41 -15.35 11.17
C GLU A 210 -11.42 -13.87 11.53
N GLY A 211 -10.24 -13.24 11.60
CA GLY A 211 -10.09 -11.80 11.80
C GLY A 211 -10.40 -10.97 10.54
N GLU A 212 -10.70 -11.65 9.42
CA GLU A 212 -10.99 -11.07 8.11
C GLU A 212 -9.95 -10.03 7.67
N GLN A 213 -8.67 -10.39 7.79
CA GLN A 213 -7.54 -9.50 7.50
C GLN A 213 -6.41 -10.26 6.81
N PHE A 214 -5.61 -9.55 6.03
CA PHE A 214 -4.39 -10.06 5.47
C PHE A 214 -3.20 -9.38 6.17
N VAL A 215 -2.34 -10.17 6.78
CA VAL A 215 -1.20 -9.69 7.57
C VAL A 215 0.08 -10.09 6.87
N VAL A 216 0.94 -9.10 6.61
CA VAL A 216 2.30 -9.33 6.14
C VAL A 216 3.27 -8.99 7.26
N LYS A 217 4.06 -9.96 7.71
CA LYS A 217 5.12 -9.74 8.70
C LYS A 217 6.48 -9.83 8.04
N ILE A 218 7.33 -8.85 8.30
CA ILE A 218 8.67 -8.75 7.74
C ILE A 218 9.66 -8.70 8.89
N PRO A 219 10.41 -9.78 9.16
CA PRO A 219 11.37 -9.80 10.26
C PRO A 219 12.48 -8.76 10.04
N ARG A 220 12.87 -8.08 11.11
CA ARG A 220 14.00 -7.17 11.16
C ARG A 220 15.24 -7.93 11.64
N PRO A 221 16.45 -7.62 11.13
CA PRO A 221 17.67 -8.24 11.59
C PRO A 221 17.90 -7.98 13.09
N GLU A 222 18.36 -8.99 13.84
CA GLU A 222 18.73 -8.80 15.24
C GLU A 222 19.77 -7.68 15.39
N THR A 223 19.56 -6.79 16.35
CA THR A 223 20.59 -5.89 16.84
C THR A 223 21.60 -6.72 17.63
N ASN A 224 22.74 -7.06 17.02
CA ASN A 224 23.92 -7.40 17.81
C ASN A 224 24.22 -6.17 18.68
N THR A 225 23.99 -6.31 19.98
CA THR A 225 24.30 -5.30 21.00
C THR A 225 25.74 -5.46 21.45
#